data_AF-A0A5S3YN78-F1
#
_entry.id   AF-A0A5S3YN78-F1
#
_cell.length_a   1.000
_cell.length_b   1.000
_cell.length_c   1.000
_cell.angle_alpha   90.00
_cell.angle_beta   90.00
_cell.angle_gamma   90.00
#
_symmetry.space_group_name_H-M   'P 1'
#
loop_
_entity.id
_entity.type
_entity.pdbx_description
1 polymer ?
#
loop_
_entity_poly.entity_id
_entity_poly.type
_entity_poly.pdbx_seq_one_letter_code
_entity_poly.pdbx_strand_id
1 'polypeptide(L)'
;EYVDGNERTRDRFLGSLVLDYDINDSSFVRVHYDRTNDKAGLDTGAWLDNTGQVIGNDKTIRDFSWAFTDITVENKGIDFTHALTENFQVTVGYNEQDFSRQRFESAPRKPKDYQVGDSYGSRPYDR
;
A
#
# COMPACT_ATOMS: atom_id res chain seq x y z
N GLU A 1 -18.07 2.79 6.44
CA GLU A 1 -18.56 4.11 5.98
C GLU A 1 -17.94 5.17 6.88
N TYR A 2 -17.52 6.28 6.28
CA TYR A 2 -17.09 7.46 7.00
C TYR A 2 -18.28 8.13 7.69
N VAL A 3 -18.00 8.99 8.68
CA VAL A 3 -19.05 9.70 9.45
C VAL A 3 -19.91 10.62 8.57
N ASP A 4 -19.38 11.05 7.42
CA ASP A 4 -20.08 11.88 6.43
C ASP A 4 -20.92 11.07 5.42
N GLY A 5 -20.98 9.75 5.56
CA GLY A 5 -21.72 8.84 4.68
C GLY A 5 -20.94 8.38 3.44
N ASN A 6 -19.69 8.82 3.27
CA ASN A 6 -18.87 8.36 2.15
C ASN A 6 -18.32 6.95 2.41
N GLU A 7 -18.21 6.15 1.35
CA GLU A 7 -17.55 4.85 1.43
C GLU A 7 -16.04 4.98 1.24
N ARG A 8 -15.29 4.10 1.91
CA ARG A 8 -13.84 4.00 1.70
C ARG A 8 -13.57 3.37 0.35
N THR A 9 -12.94 4.12 -0.53
CA THR A 9 -12.49 3.64 -1.83
C THR A 9 -10.99 3.38 -1.83
N ARG A 10 -10.57 2.55 -2.79
CA ARG A 10 -9.16 2.25 -3.08
C ARG A 10 -8.97 2.30 -4.58
N ASP A 11 -8.04 3.14 -5.02
CA ASP A 11 -7.56 3.20 -6.39
C ASP A 11 -6.21 2.48 -6.44
N ARG A 12 -6.11 1.46 -7.30
CA ARG A 12 -4.90 0.64 -7.41
C ARG A 12 -4.55 0.39 -8.87
N PHE A 13 -3.35 0.82 -9.24
CA PHE A 13 -2.70 0.47 -10.49
C PHE A 13 -1.57 -0.53 -10.23
N LEU A 14 -1.48 -1.54 -11.10
CA LEU A 14 -0.37 -2.49 -11.15
C LEU A 14 0.01 -2.68 -12.62
N GLY A 15 1.26 -2.40 -12.96
CA GLY A 15 1.81 -2.60 -14.29
C GLY A 15 3.19 -3.24 -14.23
N SER A 16 3.51 -4.05 -15.23
CA SER A 16 4.81 -4.69 -15.39
C SER A 16 5.22 -4.67 -16.86
N LEU A 17 6.50 -4.43 -17.11
CA LEU A 17 7.15 -4.56 -18.40
C LEU A 17 8.37 -5.46 -18.23
N VAL A 18 8.40 -6.53 -19.02
CA VAL A 18 9.50 -7.49 -19.03
C VAL A 18 9.99 -7.63 -20.46
N LEU A 19 11.30 -7.52 -20.65
CA LEU A 19 11.96 -7.70 -21.93
C LEU A 19 13.05 -8.74 -21.78
N ASP A 20 12.92 -9.83 -22.55
CA ASP A 20 13.94 -10.86 -22.70
C ASP A 20 14.64 -10.68 -24.04
N TYR A 21 15.97 -10.73 -24.02
CA TYR A 21 16.79 -10.65 -25.21
C TYR A 21 17.81 -11.78 -25.23
N ASP A 22 17.71 -12.64 -26.24
CA ASP A 22 18.67 -13.70 -26.48
C ASP A 22 19.96 -13.10 -27.03
N ILE A 23 21.04 -13.22 -26.26
CA ILE A 23 22.38 -12.79 -26.68
C ILE A 23 22.95 -13.84 -27.65
N ASN A 24 22.69 -15.12 -27.37
CA ASN A 24 23.00 -16.29 -28.18
C ASN A 24 22.17 -17.50 -27.69
N ASP A 25 22.38 -18.66 -28.30
CA ASP A 25 21.62 -19.89 -27.99
C ASP A 25 21.72 -20.37 -26.54
N SER A 26 22.75 -19.95 -25.80
CA SER A 26 22.99 -20.39 -24.41
C SER A 26 22.89 -19.25 -23.39
N SER A 27 22.56 -18.02 -23.81
CA SER A 27 22.59 -16.85 -22.94
C SER A 27 21.51 -15.85 -23.29
N PHE A 28 20.79 -15.36 -22.28
CA PHE A 28 19.85 -14.26 -22.44
C PHE A 28 19.96 -13.28 -21.29
N VAL A 29 19.54 -12.05 -21.57
CA VAL A 29 19.37 -11.01 -20.56
C VAL A 29 17.89 -10.69 -20.42
N ARG A 30 17.43 -10.54 -19.18
CA ARG A 30 16.10 -10.07 -18.83
C ARG A 30 16.20 -8.71 -18.18
N VAL A 31 15.37 -7.79 -18.60
CA VAL A 31 15.13 -6.53 -17.88
C VAL A 31 13.67 -6.49 -17.47
N HIS A 32 13.40 -6.16 -16.22
CA HIS A 32 12.05 -6.00 -15.69
C HIS A 32 11.88 -4.66 -15.01
N TYR A 33 10.68 -4.12 -15.17
CA TYR A 33 10.20 -2.94 -14.47
C TYR A 33 8.75 -3.16 -14.06
N ASP A 34 8.48 -3.05 -12.76
CA ASP A 34 7.14 -3.15 -12.19
C ASP A 34 6.81 -1.85 -11.45
N ARG A 35 5.57 -1.39 -11.59
CA ARG A 35 5.06 -0.23 -10.87
C ARG A 35 3.72 -0.55 -10.24
N THR A 36 3.61 -0.26 -8.95
CA THR A 36 2.36 -0.27 -8.20
C THR A 36 2.07 1.13 -7.69
N ASN A 37 0.88 1.64 -7.97
CA ASN A 37 0.33 2.83 -7.30
C ASN A 37 -0.91 2.39 -6.53
N ASP A 38 -0.99 2.76 -5.25
CA ASP A 38 -2.08 2.36 -4.37
C ASP A 38 -2.48 3.51 -3.46
N LYS A 39 -3.66 4.06 -3.72
CA LYS A 39 -4.25 5.15 -2.94
C LYS A 39 -5.53 4.68 -2.27
N ALA A 40 -5.58 4.79 -0.95
CA ALA A 40 -6.73 4.34 -0.18
C ALA A 40 -7.04 5.28 0.98
N GLY A 41 -8.32 5.37 1.33
CA GLY A 41 -8.75 6.02 2.56
C GLY A 41 -8.22 5.30 3.82
N LEU A 42 -8.05 6.05 4.91
CA LEU A 42 -7.58 5.51 6.19
C LEU A 42 -8.69 4.97 7.08
N ASP A 43 -8.32 4.04 7.96
CA ASP A 43 -9.14 3.54 9.06
C ASP A 43 -8.25 3.19 10.26
N THR A 44 -8.33 4.00 11.32
CA THR A 44 -7.62 3.82 12.59
C THR A 44 -8.22 2.68 13.44
N GLY A 45 -9.34 2.10 13.02
CA GLY A 45 -9.98 0.96 13.66
C GLY A 45 -10.92 1.33 14.81
N ALA A 46 -11.31 0.32 15.58
CA ALA A 46 -12.34 0.43 16.59
C ALA A 46 -11.89 1.24 17.82
N TRP A 47 -12.81 2.02 18.36
CA TRP A 47 -12.66 2.64 19.67
C TRP A 47 -13.35 1.81 20.73
N LEU A 48 -12.73 1.71 21.90
CA LEU A 48 -13.29 0.97 23.04
C LEU A 48 -13.81 1.93 24.10
N ASP A 49 -14.87 1.52 24.78
CA ASP A 49 -15.37 2.17 25.99
C ASP A 49 -14.53 1.79 27.22
N ASN A 50 -14.92 2.31 28.39
CA ASN A 50 -14.20 2.04 29.64
C ASN A 50 -14.36 0.60 30.14
N THR A 51 -15.27 -0.19 29.57
CA THR A 51 -15.47 -1.61 29.84
C THR A 51 -14.75 -2.51 28.83
N GLY A 52 -14.11 -1.92 27.81
CA GLY A 52 -13.43 -2.64 26.74
C GLY A 52 -14.35 -3.07 25.58
N GLN A 53 -15.60 -2.59 25.55
CA GLN A 53 -16.53 -2.87 24.46
C GLN A 53 -16.33 -1.90 23.30
N VAL A 54 -16.55 -2.38 22.07
CA VAL A 54 -16.47 -1.55 20.86
C VAL A 54 -17.57 -0.49 20.87
N ILE A 55 -17.17 0.77 20.72
CA ILE A 55 -18.08 1.88 20.47
C ILE A 55 -18.38 1.91 18.98
N GLY A 56 -19.65 1.76 18.60
CA GLY A 56 -20.10 1.71 17.20
C GLY A 56 -20.22 0.29 16.67
N ASN A 57 -20.06 0.13 15.36
CA ASN A 57 -20.12 -1.17 14.68
C ASN A 57 -18.85 -1.45 13.88
N ASP A 58 -18.77 -2.65 13.30
CA ASP A 58 -17.68 -3.15 12.46
C ASP A 58 -17.49 -2.37 11.14
N LYS A 59 -18.45 -1.55 10.76
CA LYS A 59 -18.40 -0.71 9.54
C LYS A 59 -18.00 0.74 9.83
N THR A 60 -17.85 1.13 11.09
CA THR A 60 -17.60 2.53 11.48
C THR A 60 -16.15 2.91 11.22
N ILE A 61 -15.91 3.84 10.30
CA ILE A 61 -14.57 4.40 10.09
C ILE A 61 -14.43 5.69 10.89
N ARG A 62 -13.39 5.77 11.73
CA ARG A 62 -13.14 6.91 12.61
C ARG A 62 -12.32 8.01 11.95
N ASP A 63 -11.50 7.65 10.97
CA ASP A 63 -10.80 8.65 10.17
C ASP A 63 -11.79 9.48 9.36
N PHE A 64 -11.36 10.68 9.02
CA PHE A 64 -12.13 11.53 8.12
C PHE A 64 -11.94 11.09 6.67
N SER A 65 -12.97 11.30 5.84
CA SER A 65 -13.00 10.85 4.43
C SER A 65 -11.90 11.44 3.55
N TRP A 66 -11.34 12.58 3.94
CA TRP A 66 -10.21 13.21 3.25
C TRP A 66 -8.84 12.61 3.62
N ALA A 67 -8.76 11.75 4.64
CA ALA A 67 -7.51 11.15 5.10
C ALA A 67 -7.14 9.93 4.22
N PHE A 68 -5.89 9.87 3.76
CA PHE A 68 -5.46 8.85 2.80
C PHE A 68 -4.04 8.36 3.06
N THR A 69 -3.76 7.17 2.52
CA THR A 69 -2.41 6.71 2.21
C THR A 69 -2.25 6.66 0.71
N ASP A 70 -1.09 7.09 0.22
CA ASP A 70 -0.71 7.05 -1.19
C ASP A 70 0.66 6.38 -1.28
N ILE A 71 0.71 5.22 -1.92
CA ILE A 71 1.89 4.37 -1.99
C ILE A 71 2.29 4.21 -3.44
N THR A 72 3.56 4.46 -3.73
CA THR A 72 4.18 4.14 -5.01
C THR A 72 5.33 3.18 -4.76
N VAL A 73 5.28 2.03 -5.43
CA VAL A 73 6.36 1.04 -5.42
C VAL A 73 6.85 0.87 -6.85
N GLU A 74 8.14 1.07 -7.05
CA GLU A 74 8.81 0.84 -8.32
C GLU A 74 9.89 -0.22 -8.10
N ASN A 75 9.89 -1.23 -8.96
CA ASN A 75 10.82 -2.34 -8.91
C ASN A 75 11.49 -2.44 -10.27
N LYS A 76 12.82 -2.34 -10.32
CA LYS A 76 13.58 -2.45 -11.57
C LYS A 76 14.70 -3.45 -11.40
N GLY A 77 14.99 -4.20 -12.43
CA GLY A 77 16.08 -5.15 -12.36
C GLY A 77 16.54 -5.66 -13.70
N ILE A 78 17.69 -6.32 -13.64
CA ILE A 78 18.35 -6.95 -14.76
C ILE A 78 18.89 -8.30 -14.30
N ASP A 79 18.59 -9.34 -15.06
CA ASP A 79 19.09 -10.69 -14.85
C ASP A 79 19.87 -11.14 -16.08
N PHE A 80 21.06 -11.67 -15.88
CA PHE A 80 21.81 -12.37 -16.91
C PHE A 80 21.78 -13.86 -16.63
N THR A 81 21.41 -14.63 -17.63
CA THR A 81 21.30 -16.08 -17.56
C THR A 81 22.20 -16.74 -18.59
N HIS A 82 22.95 -17.76 -18.17
CA HIS A 82 23.84 -18.52 -19.02
C HIS A 82 23.77 -20.02 -18.73
N ALA A 83 23.57 -20.83 -19.76
CA ALA A 83 23.66 -22.28 -19.71
C ALA A 83 25.13 -22.73 -19.88
N LEU A 84 25.71 -23.28 -18.83
CA LEU A 84 27.08 -23.83 -18.83
C LEU A 84 27.14 -25.23 -19.46
N THR A 85 26.05 -26.00 -19.31
CA THR A 85 25.81 -27.29 -19.99
C THR A 85 24.31 -27.41 -20.29
N GLU A 86 23.89 -28.45 -21.00
CA GLU A 86 22.46 -28.73 -21.25
C GLU A 86 21.61 -28.84 -19.97
N ASN A 87 22.23 -29.22 -18.85
CA ASN A 87 21.54 -29.49 -17.58
C ASN A 87 21.94 -28.51 -16.47
N PHE A 88 22.79 -27.52 -16.75
CA PHE A 88 23.29 -26.61 -15.72
C PHE A 88 23.31 -25.16 -16.23
N GLN A 89 22.55 -24.31 -15.54
CA GLN A 89 22.38 -22.90 -15.84
C GLN A 89 22.69 -22.07 -14.60
N VAL A 90 23.29 -20.90 -14.82
CA VAL A 90 23.52 -19.89 -13.79
C VAL A 90 22.78 -18.62 -14.18
N THR A 91 22.09 -18.03 -13.19
CA THR A 91 21.47 -16.71 -13.32
C THR A 91 22.07 -15.80 -12.25
N VAL A 92 22.49 -14.62 -12.68
CA VAL A 92 22.95 -13.54 -11.80
C VAL A 92 22.09 -12.32 -12.06
N GLY A 93 21.69 -11.62 -11.01
CA GLY A 93 20.74 -10.53 -11.13
C GLY A 93 21.03 -9.38 -10.19
N TYR A 94 20.57 -8.21 -10.58
CA TYR A 94 20.49 -7.02 -9.74
C TYR A 94 19.05 -6.51 -9.73
N ASN A 95 18.58 -6.16 -8.53
CA ASN A 95 17.25 -5.61 -8.34
C ASN A 95 17.30 -4.42 -7.38
N GLU A 96 16.56 -3.38 -7.73
CA GLU A 96 16.40 -2.17 -6.93
C GLU A 96 14.90 -1.90 -6.77
N GLN A 97 14.50 -1.64 -5.53
CA GLN A 97 13.13 -1.31 -5.17
C GLN A 97 13.08 0.05 -4.49
N ASP A 98 12.29 0.93 -5.08
CA ASP A 98 11.97 2.24 -4.52
C ASP A 98 10.56 2.17 -3.92
N PHE A 99 10.47 2.43 -2.61
CA PHE A 99 9.20 2.50 -1.88
C PHE A 99 8.97 3.94 -1.39
N SER A 100 7.95 4.58 -1.96
CA SER A 100 7.48 5.90 -1.55
C SER A 100 6.09 5.78 -0.93
N ARG A 101 5.90 6.46 0.19
CA ARG A 101 4.59 6.57 0.85
C ARG A 101 4.40 7.98 1.35
N GLN A 102 3.27 8.57 1.00
CA GLN A 102 2.70 9.70 1.69
C GLN A 102 1.48 9.24 2.50
N ARG A 103 1.33 9.75 3.72
CA ARG A 103 0.15 9.48 4.53
C ARG A 103 -0.34 10.78 5.16
N PHE A 104 -1.53 11.19 4.72
CA PHE A 104 -2.24 12.32 5.30
C PHE A 104 -3.29 11.82 6.28
N GLU A 105 -3.04 12.01 7.58
CA GLU A 105 -3.84 11.43 8.65
C GLU A 105 -4.82 12.43 9.26
N SER A 106 -5.99 11.94 9.68
CA SER A 106 -6.94 12.75 10.46
C SER A 106 -6.71 12.71 11.97
N ALA A 107 -5.96 11.72 12.45
CA ALA A 107 -5.65 11.50 13.86
C ALA A 107 -6.89 11.68 14.78
N PRO A 108 -7.95 10.89 14.60
CA PRO A 108 -9.20 11.09 15.29
C PRO A 108 -9.02 10.85 16.80
N ARG A 109 -9.59 11.73 17.64
CA ARG A 109 -9.47 11.68 19.10
C ARG A 109 -10.81 11.79 19.79
N LYS A 110 -11.20 10.70 20.47
CA LYS A 110 -12.44 10.64 21.25
C LYS A 110 -12.31 11.31 22.62
N PRO A 111 -13.33 12.03 23.09
CA PRO A 111 -13.55 12.32 24.50
C PRO A 111 -13.63 11.04 25.36
N LYS A 112 -13.44 11.16 26.68
CA LYS A 112 -13.45 10.00 27.59
C LYS A 112 -14.81 9.29 27.65
N ASP A 113 -15.88 10.06 27.53
CA ASP A 113 -17.29 9.69 27.65
C ASP A 113 -18.00 9.55 26.31
N TYR A 114 -17.25 9.60 25.20
CA TYR A 114 -17.75 9.54 23.82
C TYR A 114 -18.78 8.43 23.61
N GLN A 115 -19.95 8.81 23.10
CA GLN A 115 -21.00 7.95 22.60
C GLN A 115 -21.12 8.04 21.08
N VAL A 116 -21.73 7.03 20.46
CA VAL A 116 -22.02 7.06 19.02
C VAL A 116 -22.94 8.24 18.72
N GLY A 117 -22.53 9.09 17.78
CA GLY A 117 -23.25 10.33 17.42
C GLY A 117 -22.61 11.59 18.00
N ASP A 118 -21.71 11.47 18.97
CA ASP A 118 -20.99 12.63 19.52
C ASP A 118 -19.95 13.16 18.53
N SER A 119 -19.57 14.43 18.73
CA SER A 119 -18.42 15.01 18.06
C SER A 119 -17.11 14.51 18.67
N TYR A 120 -16.09 14.34 17.83
CA TYR A 120 -14.72 14.03 18.24
C TYR A 120 -13.71 14.91 17.49
N GLY A 121 -12.51 15.04 18.04
CA GLY A 121 -11.49 15.91 17.47
C GLY A 121 -10.69 15.27 16.35
N SER A 122 -10.09 16.10 15.50
CA SER A 122 -9.07 15.70 14.51
C SER A 122 -7.80 16.52 14.76
N ARG A 123 -6.63 15.91 14.57
CA ARG A 123 -5.34 16.60 14.59
C ARG A 123 -4.54 16.23 13.34
N PRO A 124 -4.84 16.86 12.19
CA PRO A 124 -4.27 16.46 10.92
C PRO A 124 -2.74 16.56 10.92
N TYR A 125 -2.09 15.62 10.24
CA TYR A 125 -0.65 15.71 9.97
C TYR A 125 -0.29 14.91 8.71
N ASP A 126 0.82 15.30 8.08
CA ASP A 126 1.35 14.71 6.86
C ASP A 126 2.73 14.10 7.13
N ARG A 127 2.99 12.89 6.60
CA ARG A 127 4.25 12.15 6.78
C ARG A 127 4.55 11.18 5.65
#